data_AF-A0A7V5PMY3-F1
#
_entry.id   AF-A0A7V5PMY3-F1
#
_cell.length_a   1.000
_cell.length_b   1.000
_cell.length_c   1.000
_cell.angle_alpha   90.00
_cell.angle_beta   90.00
_cell.angle_gamma   90.00
#
_symmetry.space_group_name_H-M   'P 1'
#
loop_
_entity.id
_entity.type
_entity.pdbx_description
1 polymer ?
#
loop_
_entity_poly.entity_id
_entity_poly.type
_entity_poly.pdbx_seq_one_letter_code
_entity_poly.pdbx_strand_id
1 'polypeptide(L)'
;MSYSNLRSLTRPFLFILFFMAFLISSCDQITDATDDQQNGDGNTIEHSSSITSDETWGKDKTHVISGFVKITNATVTIEPGATIIFKSGGNLNIGSGGGLIADGTTATITFTGETKQAGFWDYIEFDNDAVNANSIMKNCIIEYGGGYSSSGAMLYINNKATITGCTIRNSDSYGVEIDDDAQPVFTGNTITGNKLSPIKGDFKSIAYIGQGTYTGNGQDFIELSSGTISETVTILSQDIPYRLNGYNAITNATVTIQPGTQFEMNSGADLTIDTGGGLIADGSSSAIIFTGSTKQAGFWDYIEFQSDAVNANCVLKNVTVEYGGGYSSTGAMVYIDNSPTITECTFRYSDSHGLKIDDDARPVLTDNTITGNKLSPVYGYFKSIASIGAGDYSGNAQDYIDIQGGTLSESTTLLKLTVPYRLNGYNVVKNAVLTIQPGTVIEFNSGADLDINTNGGIIAQGTDTDSIKFTGAAKQKGYWDYIEIQDDAATVNCIFNKCVIEYGGGYSSSGAMIYLNSSNATLTNSRIQHSDSWGIIYRSGSTPDLSGNIYYDNTLGDVKEN
;
A
#
# COMPACT_ATOMS: atom_id res chain seq x y z
N MET A 1 -13.79 45.41 -30.13
CA MET A 1 -14.25 44.63 -31.30
C MET A 1 -14.57 43.24 -30.76
N SER A 2 -15.79 42.78 -30.45
CA SER A 2 -17.13 42.90 -31.09
C SER A 2 -17.11 42.44 -32.56
N TYR A 3 -17.95 41.53 -33.08
CA TYR A 3 -19.11 40.75 -32.58
C TYR A 3 -18.96 39.25 -33.04
N SER A 4 -19.86 38.26 -32.85
CA SER A 4 -21.29 38.22 -32.50
C SER A 4 -21.73 36.88 -31.84
N ASN A 5 -22.98 36.81 -31.35
CA ASN A 5 -23.67 35.59 -30.87
C ASN A 5 -24.15 34.64 -31.98
N LEU A 6 -24.44 33.38 -31.64
CA LEU A 6 -25.71 32.72 -32.00
C LEU A 6 -26.28 31.98 -30.77
N ARG A 7 -27.62 31.82 -30.71
CA ARG A 7 -28.38 31.31 -29.54
C ARG A 7 -29.15 30.02 -29.86
N SER A 8 -29.65 29.36 -28.80
CA SER A 8 -30.84 28.48 -28.80
C SER A 8 -30.58 27.03 -29.30
N LEU A 9 -31.20 25.97 -28.77
CA LEU A 9 -32.43 25.87 -27.95
C LEU A 9 -32.23 25.11 -26.62
N THR A 10 -33.02 25.51 -25.63
CA THR A 10 -33.38 24.70 -24.45
C THR A 10 -34.62 23.84 -24.73
N ARG A 11 -34.70 22.64 -24.14
CA ARG A 11 -35.97 21.93 -23.86
C ARG A 11 -35.83 21.12 -22.56
N PRO A 12 -36.81 21.20 -21.63
CA PRO A 12 -36.71 20.56 -20.33
C PRO A 12 -37.12 19.08 -20.38
N PHE A 13 -36.50 18.25 -19.53
CA PHE A 13 -36.98 16.91 -19.26
C PHE A 13 -38.26 16.97 -18.41
N LEU A 14 -39.24 16.15 -18.79
CA LEU A 14 -40.54 16.08 -18.15
C LEU A 14 -40.47 15.16 -16.92
N PHE A 15 -40.52 15.74 -15.71
CA PHE A 15 -40.76 14.98 -14.48
C PHE A 15 -42.18 14.42 -14.49
N ILE A 16 -42.32 13.09 -14.58
CA ILE A 16 -43.59 12.40 -14.35
C ILE A 16 -43.63 11.97 -12.88
N LEU A 17 -44.39 12.70 -12.06
CA LEU A 17 -44.76 12.25 -10.72
C LEU A 17 -45.70 11.05 -10.85
N PHE A 18 -45.29 9.89 -10.32
CA PHE A 18 -46.23 8.79 -10.09
C PHE A 18 -46.93 9.01 -8.73
N PHE A 19 -48.15 9.53 -8.79
CA PHE A 19 -49.06 9.54 -7.64
C PHE A 19 -49.59 8.11 -7.44
N MET A 20 -49.16 7.42 -6.39
CA MET A 20 -49.79 6.17 -5.97
C MET A 20 -50.72 6.46 -4.78
N ALA A 21 -52.00 6.17 -4.95
CA ALA A 21 -53.04 6.61 -4.02
C ALA A 21 -53.08 5.74 -2.76
N PHE A 22 -53.12 6.38 -1.59
CA PHE A 22 -53.53 5.73 -0.35
C PHE A 22 -55.01 5.34 -0.44
N LEU A 23 -55.27 4.03 -0.40
CA LEU A 23 -56.61 3.50 -0.11
C LEU A 23 -56.67 3.10 1.36
N ILE A 24 -57.34 3.93 2.15
CA ILE A 24 -57.71 3.62 3.52
C ILE A 24 -58.94 2.71 3.46
N SER A 25 -58.85 1.50 4.03
CA SER A 25 -60.02 0.66 4.29
C SER A 25 -60.01 0.15 5.73
N SER A 26 -61.15 0.37 6.39
CA SER A 26 -61.64 -0.16 7.66
C SER A 26 -60.70 -0.98 8.55
N CYS A 27 -60.53 -0.49 9.78
CA CYS A 27 -60.27 -1.33 10.95
C CYS A 27 -61.47 -2.26 11.20
N ASP A 28 -61.22 -3.56 11.29
CA ASP A 28 -62.10 -4.52 11.97
C ASP A 28 -61.25 -5.29 13.00
N GLN A 29 -61.70 -5.30 14.26
CA GLN A 29 -61.09 -6.09 15.33
C GLN A 29 -61.81 -7.44 15.44
N ILE A 30 -61.17 -8.52 15.00
CA ILE A 30 -61.62 -9.89 15.28
C ILE A 30 -60.41 -10.78 15.67
N THR A 31 -60.30 -10.96 16.99
CA THR A 31 -59.80 -12.12 17.77
C THR A 31 -58.58 -12.94 17.34
N ASP A 32 -57.74 -13.24 18.34
CA ASP A 32 -56.85 -14.41 18.41
C ASP A 32 -57.46 -15.66 17.75
N ALA A 33 -56.75 -16.18 16.76
CA ALA A 33 -56.83 -17.56 16.33
C ALA A 33 -55.42 -18.01 15.91
N THR A 34 -54.85 -18.94 16.65
CA THR A 34 -53.67 -19.71 16.23
C THR A 34 -54.07 -20.59 15.05
N ASP A 35 -53.92 -20.08 13.82
CA ASP A 35 -54.15 -20.86 12.61
C ASP A 35 -52.87 -21.62 12.22
N ASP A 36 -52.64 -22.74 12.90
CA ASP A 36 -51.73 -23.80 12.44
C ASP A 36 -52.28 -24.35 11.10
N GLN A 37 -51.96 -23.68 9.99
CA GLN A 37 -52.29 -24.20 8.66
C GLN A 37 -51.40 -25.39 8.29
N GLN A 38 -51.73 -26.54 8.90
CA GLN A 38 -51.27 -27.86 8.46
C GLN A 38 -51.83 -28.15 7.05
N ASN A 39 -51.12 -27.71 6.02
CA ASN A 39 -51.38 -28.03 4.63
C ASN A 39 -50.12 -28.58 3.95
N GLY A 40 -49.73 -29.78 4.37
CA GLY A 40 -48.64 -30.57 3.82
C GLY A 40 -48.62 -31.95 4.48
N ASP A 41 -48.05 -32.96 3.78
CA ASP A 41 -47.68 -34.22 4.43
C ASP A 41 -46.88 -33.88 5.70
N GLY A 42 -47.17 -34.52 6.83
CA GLY A 42 -46.77 -34.09 8.19
C GLY A 42 -45.27 -34.15 8.48
N ASN A 43 -44.45 -34.25 7.43
CA ASN A 43 -43.00 -34.19 7.38
C ASN A 43 -42.45 -32.81 7.02
N THR A 44 -43.28 -31.84 6.61
CA THR A 44 -42.84 -30.46 6.34
C THR A 44 -43.27 -29.51 7.45
N ILE A 45 -42.36 -28.63 7.89
CA ILE A 45 -42.62 -27.53 8.82
C ILE A 45 -42.26 -26.22 8.11
N GLU A 46 -43.22 -25.32 7.95
CA GLU A 46 -43.03 -24.04 7.24
C GLU A 46 -42.87 -22.87 8.22
N HIS A 47 -41.89 -22.03 7.97
CA HIS A 47 -41.44 -20.89 8.78
C HIS A 47 -41.60 -19.61 7.96
N SER A 48 -42.50 -18.73 8.38
CA SER A 48 -42.85 -17.50 7.65
C SER A 48 -42.94 -16.23 8.53
N SER A 49 -42.66 -16.38 9.83
CA SER A 49 -42.73 -15.32 10.84
C SER A 49 -41.54 -15.39 11.79
N SER A 50 -41.40 -14.40 12.67
CA SER A 50 -40.36 -14.39 13.70
C SER A 50 -40.48 -15.58 14.67
N ILE A 51 -39.32 -16.09 15.10
CA ILE A 51 -39.19 -17.16 16.09
C ILE A 51 -38.81 -16.52 17.43
N THR A 52 -39.69 -16.62 18.42
CA THR A 52 -39.56 -15.95 19.74
C THR A 52 -39.54 -16.93 20.93
N SER A 53 -39.32 -18.21 20.64
CA SER A 53 -39.07 -19.27 21.63
C SER A 53 -38.09 -20.28 21.05
N ASP A 54 -37.32 -20.97 21.89
CA ASP A 54 -36.35 -21.96 21.43
C ASP A 54 -37.00 -23.08 20.60
N GLU A 55 -36.36 -23.48 19.51
CA GLU A 55 -36.81 -24.53 18.61
C GLU A 55 -35.68 -25.53 18.29
N THR A 56 -36.05 -26.78 18.05
CA THR A 56 -35.14 -27.80 17.49
C THR A 56 -35.65 -28.23 16.13
N TRP A 57 -34.81 -28.07 15.10
CA TRP A 57 -35.10 -28.45 13.72
C TRP A 57 -34.46 -29.79 13.41
N GLY A 58 -35.29 -30.85 13.48
CA GLY A 58 -34.84 -32.23 13.36
C GLY A 58 -34.76 -32.73 11.92
N LYS A 59 -33.77 -33.58 11.63
CA LYS A 59 -33.54 -34.12 10.27
C LYS A 59 -34.68 -34.98 9.71
N ASP A 60 -35.56 -35.46 10.57
CA ASP A 60 -36.74 -36.26 10.22
C ASP A 60 -37.88 -35.39 9.65
N LYS A 61 -37.69 -34.07 9.60
CA LYS A 61 -38.60 -33.08 9.00
C LYS A 61 -37.85 -32.22 7.98
N THR A 62 -38.58 -31.79 6.96
CA THR A 62 -38.14 -30.76 6.01
C THR A 62 -38.56 -29.41 6.55
N HIS A 63 -37.60 -28.59 6.96
CA HIS A 63 -37.85 -27.23 7.43
C HIS A 63 -37.82 -26.27 6.23
N VAL A 64 -38.89 -25.50 6.04
CA VAL A 64 -39.06 -24.62 4.88
C VAL A 64 -39.18 -23.18 5.33
N ILE A 65 -38.30 -22.29 4.85
CA ILE A 65 -38.37 -20.85 5.11
C ILE A 65 -39.04 -20.18 3.92
N SER A 66 -40.23 -19.58 4.14
CA SER A 66 -41.08 -19.07 3.06
C SER A 66 -41.29 -17.56 3.05
N GLY A 67 -40.59 -16.84 3.91
CA GLY A 67 -40.60 -15.37 3.97
C GLY A 67 -39.42 -14.84 4.77
N PHE A 68 -39.62 -13.68 5.41
CA PHE A 68 -38.68 -13.10 6.37
C PHE A 68 -38.83 -13.77 7.73
N VAL A 69 -37.86 -14.60 8.12
CA VAL A 69 -37.84 -15.28 9.42
C VAL A 69 -36.76 -14.63 10.28
N LYS A 70 -37.16 -13.93 11.35
CA LYS A 70 -36.24 -13.34 12.33
C LYS A 70 -36.26 -14.12 13.65
N ILE A 71 -35.13 -14.64 14.08
CA ILE A 71 -34.96 -15.23 15.42
C ILE A 71 -34.70 -14.09 16.41
N THR A 72 -35.43 -14.04 17.52
CA THR A 72 -35.33 -12.95 18.50
C THR A 72 -35.63 -13.46 19.92
N ASN A 73 -34.71 -13.23 20.86
CA ASN A 73 -34.77 -13.77 22.24
C ASN A 73 -35.01 -15.29 22.30
N ALA A 74 -34.47 -16.04 21.35
CA ALA A 74 -34.73 -17.46 21.11
C ALA A 74 -33.52 -18.13 20.42
N THR A 75 -33.34 -19.43 20.59
CA THR A 75 -32.30 -20.20 19.89
C THR A 75 -32.92 -21.29 19.03
N VAL A 76 -32.63 -21.27 17.73
CA VAL A 76 -32.91 -22.39 16.82
C VAL A 76 -31.71 -23.33 16.82
N THR A 77 -31.91 -24.59 17.19
CA THR A 77 -30.90 -25.65 17.12
C THR A 77 -31.22 -26.59 15.97
N ILE A 78 -30.33 -26.69 14.99
CA ILE A 78 -30.51 -27.57 13.84
C ILE A 78 -29.75 -28.88 14.08
N GLU A 79 -30.44 -30.02 13.96
CA GLU A 79 -29.83 -31.33 14.12
C GLU A 79 -28.88 -31.68 12.96
N PRO A 80 -27.77 -32.41 13.23
CA PRO A 80 -26.88 -32.89 12.19
C PRO A 80 -27.61 -33.69 11.11
N GLY A 81 -27.36 -33.35 9.84
CA GLY A 81 -27.98 -33.96 8.67
C GLY A 81 -29.35 -33.38 8.27
N ALA A 82 -29.87 -32.37 8.97
CA ALA A 82 -31.10 -31.69 8.56
C ALA A 82 -30.92 -30.86 7.27
N THR A 83 -32.03 -30.69 6.55
CA THR A 83 -32.10 -29.85 5.34
C THR A 83 -33.14 -28.75 5.52
N ILE A 84 -32.70 -27.51 5.34
CA ILE A 84 -33.50 -26.29 5.40
C ILE A 84 -33.65 -25.78 3.97
N ILE A 85 -34.89 -25.64 3.52
CA ILE A 85 -35.25 -25.25 2.16
C ILE A 85 -35.82 -23.82 2.19
N PHE A 86 -35.24 -22.90 1.44
CA PHE A 86 -35.79 -21.56 1.27
C PHE A 86 -36.68 -21.51 0.03
N LYS A 87 -37.90 -20.95 0.15
CA LYS A 87 -38.71 -20.53 -1.02
C LYS A 87 -38.13 -19.23 -1.59
N SER A 88 -38.68 -18.79 -2.73
CA SER A 88 -38.17 -17.61 -3.43
C SER A 88 -38.23 -16.34 -2.55
N GLY A 89 -37.10 -15.63 -2.44
CA GLY A 89 -36.97 -14.44 -1.58
C GLY A 89 -36.98 -14.72 -0.06
N GLY A 90 -36.94 -15.99 0.35
CA GLY A 90 -36.85 -16.34 1.78
C GLY A 90 -35.51 -15.91 2.39
N ASN A 91 -35.52 -15.50 3.65
CA ASN A 91 -34.30 -15.14 4.40
C ASN A 91 -34.42 -15.53 5.88
N LEU A 92 -33.25 -15.68 6.51
CA LEU A 92 -33.11 -16.03 7.93
C LEU A 92 -32.21 -15.02 8.61
N ASN A 93 -32.80 -14.13 9.39
CA ASN A 93 -32.07 -13.15 10.17
C ASN A 93 -32.01 -13.61 11.64
N ILE A 94 -30.81 -13.75 12.19
CA ILE A 94 -30.56 -14.00 13.60
C ILE A 94 -30.35 -12.63 14.23
N GLY A 95 -31.36 -12.10 14.92
CA GLY A 95 -31.36 -10.76 15.49
C GLY A 95 -31.18 -10.72 17.00
N SER A 96 -31.53 -9.58 17.60
CA SER A 96 -31.53 -9.29 19.03
C SER A 96 -31.83 -10.46 19.96
N GLY A 97 -30.81 -10.91 20.70
CA GLY A 97 -30.94 -12.01 21.65
C GLY A 97 -31.27 -13.38 21.01
N GLY A 98 -31.25 -13.46 19.68
CA GLY A 98 -31.45 -14.65 18.89
C GLY A 98 -30.18 -15.50 18.75
N GLY A 99 -30.34 -16.78 18.44
CA GLY A 99 -29.25 -17.70 18.17
C GLY A 99 -29.61 -18.75 17.12
N LEU A 100 -28.61 -19.21 16.38
CA LEU A 100 -28.68 -20.32 15.44
C LEU A 100 -27.49 -21.28 15.68
N ILE A 101 -27.78 -22.47 16.18
CA ILE A 101 -26.80 -23.53 16.41
C ILE A 101 -26.96 -24.60 15.32
N ALA A 102 -26.12 -24.52 14.28
CA ALA A 102 -26.04 -25.50 13.20
C ALA A 102 -24.68 -26.23 13.24
N ASP A 103 -24.54 -27.22 14.13
CA ASP A 103 -23.31 -28.02 14.25
C ASP A 103 -23.43 -29.34 13.46
N GLY A 104 -23.16 -29.26 12.15
CA GLY A 104 -23.20 -30.40 11.24
C GLY A 104 -21.98 -31.33 11.32
N THR A 105 -21.12 -31.24 12.34
CA THR A 105 -19.85 -32.00 12.40
C THR A 105 -20.01 -33.53 12.33
N THR A 106 -21.14 -34.06 12.78
CA THR A 106 -21.44 -35.51 12.71
C THR A 106 -22.23 -35.92 11.46
N ALA A 107 -22.95 -34.99 10.85
CA ALA A 107 -23.61 -35.13 9.55
C ALA A 107 -23.91 -33.72 8.99
N THR A 108 -23.50 -33.45 7.76
CA THR A 108 -23.56 -32.12 7.13
C THR A 108 -24.98 -31.58 7.09
N ILE A 109 -25.17 -30.36 7.64
CA ILE A 109 -26.44 -29.62 7.56
C ILE A 109 -26.48 -28.88 6.22
N THR A 110 -27.65 -28.79 5.58
CA THR A 110 -27.80 -28.13 4.27
C THR A 110 -28.85 -27.03 4.31
N PHE A 111 -28.47 -25.81 3.91
CA PHE A 111 -29.32 -24.67 3.61
C PHE A 111 -29.34 -24.46 2.09
N THR A 112 -30.50 -24.62 1.46
CA THR A 112 -30.60 -24.67 -0.02
C THR A 112 -31.92 -24.07 -0.52
N GLY A 113 -31.97 -23.64 -1.78
CA GLY A 113 -33.21 -23.15 -2.41
C GLY A 113 -34.13 -24.30 -2.84
N GLU A 114 -35.45 -24.08 -2.78
CA GLU A 114 -36.46 -24.99 -3.35
C GLU A 114 -36.21 -25.23 -4.85
N THR A 115 -35.79 -24.19 -5.56
CA THR A 115 -35.18 -24.29 -6.89
C THR A 115 -33.67 -24.10 -6.79
N LYS A 116 -32.91 -24.98 -7.46
CA LYS A 116 -31.44 -24.94 -7.55
C LYS A 116 -30.96 -23.90 -8.56
N GLN A 117 -31.26 -22.64 -8.29
CA GLN A 117 -30.90 -21.48 -9.10
C GLN A 117 -30.18 -20.47 -8.20
N ALA A 118 -29.04 -19.93 -8.64
CA ALA A 118 -28.38 -18.85 -7.91
C ALA A 118 -29.35 -17.67 -7.67
N GLY A 119 -29.34 -17.09 -6.47
CA GLY A 119 -30.23 -15.98 -6.11
C GLY A 119 -31.69 -16.37 -5.99
N PHE A 120 -32.03 -17.65 -5.79
CA PHE A 120 -33.41 -18.06 -5.60
C PHE A 120 -33.98 -17.52 -4.29
N TRP A 121 -33.18 -17.59 -3.23
CA TRP A 121 -33.47 -17.03 -1.91
C TRP A 121 -32.49 -15.92 -1.55
N ASP A 122 -32.83 -15.13 -0.53
CA ASP A 122 -32.17 -13.87 -0.24
C ASP A 122 -30.87 -14.09 0.54
N TYR A 123 -30.93 -14.30 1.86
CA TYR A 123 -29.72 -14.42 2.70
C TYR A 123 -29.95 -15.08 4.06
N ILE A 124 -28.86 -15.51 4.69
CA ILE A 124 -28.77 -15.77 6.14
C ILE A 124 -27.91 -14.67 6.75
N GLU A 125 -28.33 -14.08 7.88
CA GLU A 125 -27.64 -12.96 8.51
C GLU A 125 -27.50 -13.17 10.01
N PHE A 126 -26.29 -13.02 10.54
CA PHE A 126 -26.04 -12.89 11.98
C PHE A 126 -25.90 -11.40 12.33
N ASP A 127 -26.96 -10.77 12.85
CA ASP A 127 -26.94 -9.37 13.32
C ASP A 127 -25.89 -9.20 14.43
N ASN A 128 -25.40 -7.96 14.58
CA ASN A 128 -24.46 -7.58 15.63
C ASN A 128 -24.97 -7.78 17.07
N ASP A 129 -26.29 -7.85 17.26
CA ASP A 129 -26.97 -8.08 18.55
C ASP A 129 -27.46 -9.53 18.75
N ALA A 130 -27.12 -10.44 17.85
CA ALA A 130 -27.29 -11.88 18.03
C ALA A 130 -26.37 -12.45 19.13
N VAL A 131 -26.80 -13.55 19.75
CA VAL A 131 -26.04 -14.23 20.81
C VAL A 131 -24.83 -14.94 20.19
N ASN A 132 -23.66 -14.33 20.31
CA ASN A 132 -22.38 -14.87 19.80
C ASN A 132 -22.15 -16.34 20.18
N ALA A 133 -22.42 -16.72 21.43
CA ALA A 133 -22.24 -18.09 21.93
C ALA A 133 -23.16 -19.12 21.23
N ASN A 134 -24.28 -18.66 20.69
CA ASN A 134 -25.27 -19.45 19.95
C ASN A 134 -25.26 -19.08 18.45
N SER A 135 -24.20 -18.46 17.93
CA SER A 135 -24.05 -18.11 16.51
C SER A 135 -23.05 -19.08 15.85
N ILE A 136 -23.52 -20.24 15.42
CA ILE A 136 -22.67 -21.37 15.05
C ILE A 136 -23.13 -22.00 13.72
N MET A 137 -22.23 -22.08 12.75
CA MET A 137 -22.32 -22.98 11.60
C MET A 137 -21.05 -23.81 11.49
N LYS A 138 -21.17 -25.14 11.59
CA LYS A 138 -20.04 -26.06 11.38
C LYS A 138 -20.41 -27.15 10.39
N ASN A 139 -19.52 -27.47 9.45
CA ASN A 139 -19.77 -28.48 8.41
C ASN A 139 -21.16 -28.33 7.77
N CYS A 140 -21.51 -27.10 7.38
CA CYS A 140 -22.76 -26.76 6.72
C CYS A 140 -22.53 -26.55 5.22
N ILE A 141 -23.52 -26.85 4.39
CA ILE A 141 -23.61 -26.40 3.01
C ILE A 141 -24.62 -25.25 2.97
N ILE A 142 -24.24 -24.11 2.40
CA ILE A 142 -25.14 -22.98 2.10
C ILE A 142 -25.08 -22.74 0.59
N GLU A 143 -26.21 -22.86 -0.10
CA GLU A 143 -26.23 -22.79 -1.57
C GLU A 143 -27.50 -22.20 -2.20
N TYR A 144 -27.35 -21.61 -3.40
CA TYR A 144 -28.42 -21.07 -4.27
C TYR A 144 -29.14 -19.82 -3.73
N GLY A 145 -28.54 -19.11 -2.78
CA GLY A 145 -29.04 -17.84 -2.23
C GLY A 145 -28.38 -16.60 -2.86
N GLY A 146 -28.35 -15.50 -2.11
CA GLY A 146 -27.73 -14.23 -2.51
C GLY A 146 -28.59 -13.37 -3.43
N GLY A 147 -29.92 -13.58 -3.43
CA GLY A 147 -30.87 -12.94 -4.35
C GLY A 147 -31.29 -11.50 -3.99
N TYR A 148 -31.01 -11.06 -2.75
CA TYR A 148 -31.50 -9.78 -2.21
C TYR A 148 -30.96 -8.55 -2.95
N SER A 149 -29.68 -8.57 -3.34
CA SER A 149 -29.02 -7.47 -4.03
C SER A 149 -27.85 -7.96 -4.87
N SER A 150 -27.65 -7.36 -6.05
CA SER A 150 -26.48 -7.63 -6.90
C SER A 150 -25.14 -7.25 -6.26
N SER A 151 -25.14 -6.56 -5.13
CA SER A 151 -23.94 -6.24 -4.32
C SER A 151 -24.02 -6.78 -2.89
N GLY A 152 -24.95 -7.69 -2.60
CA GLY A 152 -25.10 -8.34 -1.30
C GLY A 152 -24.33 -9.66 -1.18
N ALA A 153 -24.61 -10.47 -0.17
CA ALA A 153 -24.05 -11.81 -0.03
C ALA A 153 -25.13 -12.85 0.26
N MET A 154 -24.76 -14.14 0.23
CA MET A 154 -25.64 -15.23 0.66
C MET A 154 -25.58 -15.47 2.18
N LEU A 155 -24.45 -15.14 2.81
CA LEU A 155 -24.24 -15.17 4.26
C LEU A 155 -23.65 -13.83 4.73
N TYR A 156 -24.35 -13.16 5.65
CA TYR A 156 -23.90 -11.95 6.32
C TYR A 156 -23.44 -12.26 7.75
N ILE A 157 -22.30 -11.69 8.14
CA ILE A 157 -21.70 -11.89 9.46
C ILE A 157 -21.37 -10.51 10.05
N ASN A 158 -22.23 -10.05 10.96
CA ASN A 158 -22.10 -8.74 11.61
C ASN A 158 -21.70 -8.90 13.10
N ASN A 159 -21.31 -10.11 13.52
CA ASN A 159 -21.01 -10.46 14.92
C ASN A 159 -19.79 -11.39 15.06
N LYS A 160 -19.69 -12.14 16.17
CA LYS A 160 -18.58 -13.08 16.47
C LYS A 160 -18.96 -14.54 16.22
N ALA A 161 -19.73 -14.82 15.16
CA ALA A 161 -20.16 -16.17 14.79
C ALA A 161 -18.98 -17.12 14.56
N THR A 162 -19.19 -18.40 14.86
CA THR A 162 -18.27 -19.49 14.53
C THR A 162 -18.73 -20.17 13.25
N ILE A 163 -18.06 -19.89 12.13
CA ILE A 163 -18.36 -20.43 10.79
C ILE A 163 -17.17 -21.28 10.33
N THR A 164 -17.25 -22.60 10.47
CA THR A 164 -16.08 -23.48 10.24
C THR A 164 -16.37 -24.72 9.42
N GLY A 165 -15.47 -25.11 8.52
CA GLY A 165 -15.64 -26.30 7.67
C GLY A 165 -16.85 -26.24 6.73
N CYS A 166 -17.40 -25.05 6.45
CA CYS A 166 -18.62 -24.89 5.67
C CYS A 166 -18.32 -24.78 4.16
N THR A 167 -19.28 -25.17 3.31
CA THR A 167 -19.26 -24.96 1.86
C THR A 167 -20.30 -23.91 1.49
N ILE A 168 -19.87 -22.81 0.85
CA ILE A 168 -20.71 -21.65 0.51
C ILE A 168 -20.63 -21.41 -0.99
N ARG A 169 -21.70 -21.72 -1.73
CA ARG A 169 -21.63 -21.81 -3.20
C ARG A 169 -22.88 -21.39 -3.97
N ASN A 170 -22.71 -21.07 -5.25
CA ASN A 170 -23.81 -20.78 -6.17
C ASN A 170 -24.68 -19.58 -5.74
N SER A 171 -24.08 -18.56 -5.09
CA SER A 171 -24.71 -17.26 -4.86
C SER A 171 -24.85 -16.46 -6.17
N ASP A 172 -25.93 -15.70 -6.35
CA ASP A 172 -26.06 -14.72 -7.46
C ASP A 172 -25.37 -13.37 -7.14
N SER A 173 -24.63 -13.30 -6.04
CA SER A 173 -23.83 -12.17 -5.61
C SER A 173 -22.52 -12.67 -4.99
N TYR A 174 -22.09 -12.14 -3.84
CA TYR A 174 -20.92 -12.64 -3.10
C TYR A 174 -21.28 -13.90 -2.31
N GLY A 175 -20.29 -14.71 -1.95
CA GLY A 175 -20.50 -15.84 -1.04
C GLY A 175 -20.81 -15.37 0.39
N VAL A 176 -19.92 -14.56 0.95
CA VAL A 176 -19.97 -14.05 2.33
C VAL A 176 -19.71 -12.55 2.37
N GLU A 177 -20.41 -11.85 3.26
CA GLU A 177 -20.11 -10.48 3.70
C GLU A 177 -19.71 -10.51 5.19
N ILE A 178 -18.56 -9.93 5.51
CA ILE A 178 -18.06 -9.76 6.89
C ILE A 178 -18.02 -8.26 7.17
N ASP A 179 -18.82 -7.82 8.15
CA ASP A 179 -18.96 -6.42 8.54
C ASP A 179 -17.69 -5.87 9.24
N ASP A 180 -17.57 -4.55 9.34
CA ASP A 180 -16.35 -3.88 9.80
C ASP A 180 -15.97 -4.17 11.27
N ASP A 181 -16.97 -4.33 12.13
CA ASP A 181 -16.87 -4.68 13.55
C ASP A 181 -17.06 -6.19 13.83
N ALA A 182 -17.31 -7.00 12.78
CA ALA A 182 -17.44 -8.44 12.94
C ALA A 182 -16.09 -9.09 13.29
N GLN A 183 -16.12 -10.03 14.24
CA GLN A 183 -14.92 -10.78 14.67
C GLN A 183 -15.19 -12.29 14.67
N PRO A 184 -15.54 -12.90 13.51
CA PRO A 184 -15.90 -14.30 13.45
C PRO A 184 -14.71 -15.25 13.63
N VAL A 185 -15.02 -16.47 14.07
CA VAL A 185 -14.10 -17.61 13.91
C VAL A 185 -14.41 -18.24 12.54
N PHE A 186 -13.73 -17.76 11.50
CA PHE A 186 -13.98 -18.15 10.11
C PHE A 186 -12.82 -18.99 9.55
N THR A 187 -12.92 -20.32 9.53
CA THR A 187 -11.78 -21.18 9.13
C THR A 187 -12.16 -22.55 8.56
N GLY A 188 -11.35 -23.06 7.63
CA GLY A 188 -11.57 -24.33 6.92
C GLY A 188 -12.76 -24.29 5.94
N ASN A 189 -13.23 -23.10 5.57
CA ASN A 189 -14.39 -22.93 4.70
C ASN A 189 -14.00 -23.06 3.22
N THR A 190 -14.89 -23.61 2.40
CA THR A 190 -14.80 -23.65 0.94
C THR A 190 -15.84 -22.71 0.36
N ILE A 191 -15.43 -21.68 -0.38
CA ILE A 191 -16.32 -20.68 -0.96
C ILE A 191 -16.06 -20.62 -2.46
N THR A 192 -16.99 -21.11 -3.27
CA THR A 192 -16.73 -21.41 -4.69
C THR A 192 -18.00 -21.34 -5.53
N GLY A 193 -17.90 -21.08 -6.83
CA GLY A 193 -19.03 -21.02 -7.75
C GLY A 193 -20.02 -19.88 -7.49
N ASN A 194 -19.66 -18.87 -6.69
CA ASN A 194 -20.46 -17.67 -6.51
C ASN A 194 -20.23 -16.70 -7.70
N LYS A 195 -21.21 -15.85 -8.01
CA LYS A 195 -21.17 -14.99 -9.21
C LYS A 195 -20.13 -13.87 -9.12
N LEU A 196 -19.90 -13.33 -7.93
CA LEU A 196 -18.89 -12.31 -7.64
C LEU A 196 -17.74 -12.95 -6.85
N SER A 197 -17.10 -12.21 -5.96
CA SER A 197 -16.05 -12.73 -5.08
C SER A 197 -16.57 -13.67 -3.98
N PRO A 198 -15.72 -14.58 -3.47
CA PRO A 198 -16.05 -15.47 -2.36
C PRO A 198 -16.43 -14.69 -1.09
N ILE A 199 -15.63 -13.69 -0.73
CA ILE A 199 -15.79 -12.87 0.47
C ILE A 199 -15.69 -11.41 0.05
N LYS A 200 -16.54 -10.57 0.64
CA LYS A 200 -16.28 -9.13 0.79
C LYS A 200 -16.36 -8.67 2.24
N GLY A 201 -15.73 -7.55 2.54
CA GLY A 201 -15.79 -6.85 3.82
C GLY A 201 -14.98 -5.56 3.78
N ASP A 202 -14.72 -4.93 4.92
CA ASP A 202 -13.79 -3.79 5.02
C ASP A 202 -12.37 -4.25 5.35
N PHE A 203 -11.36 -3.40 5.15
CA PHE A 203 -9.94 -3.73 5.39
C PHE A 203 -9.69 -4.35 6.77
N LYS A 204 -10.41 -3.88 7.80
CA LYS A 204 -10.34 -4.38 9.17
C LYS A 204 -10.78 -5.85 9.31
N SER A 205 -11.72 -6.32 8.49
CA SER A 205 -12.23 -7.70 8.49
C SER A 205 -11.17 -8.73 8.07
N ILE A 206 -10.09 -8.31 7.38
CA ILE A 206 -9.00 -9.19 6.93
C ILE A 206 -8.39 -10.02 8.07
N ALA A 207 -8.40 -9.47 9.29
CA ALA A 207 -7.88 -10.09 10.50
C ALA A 207 -8.63 -11.36 10.93
N TYR A 208 -9.88 -11.52 10.49
CA TYR A 208 -10.78 -12.60 10.89
C TYR A 208 -11.06 -13.61 9.76
N ILE A 209 -10.43 -13.43 8.59
CA ILE A 209 -10.49 -14.38 7.47
C ILE A 209 -9.39 -15.44 7.64
N GLY A 210 -9.78 -16.61 8.18
CA GLY A 210 -8.90 -17.76 8.31
C GLY A 210 -8.52 -18.42 6.98
N GLN A 211 -7.77 -19.53 7.08
CA GLN A 211 -7.43 -20.39 5.95
C GLN A 211 -8.69 -21.07 5.37
N GLY A 212 -8.75 -21.22 4.06
CA GLY A 212 -9.87 -21.86 3.37
C GLY A 212 -9.53 -22.28 1.94
N THR A 213 -10.56 -22.45 1.12
CA THR A 213 -10.45 -22.59 -0.34
C THR A 213 -11.43 -21.61 -0.95
N TYR A 214 -10.92 -20.57 -1.58
CA TYR A 214 -11.70 -19.43 -2.05
C TYR A 214 -11.65 -19.28 -3.58
N THR A 215 -11.03 -20.24 -4.27
CA THR A 215 -10.98 -20.35 -5.74
C THR A 215 -12.27 -20.85 -6.40
N GLY A 216 -12.44 -20.56 -7.70
CA GLY A 216 -13.52 -21.06 -8.54
C GLY A 216 -14.81 -20.23 -8.50
N ASN A 217 -14.73 -18.96 -8.09
CA ASN A 217 -15.84 -18.00 -8.16
C ASN A 217 -15.80 -17.22 -9.49
N GLY A 218 -16.78 -16.37 -9.75
CA GLY A 218 -16.75 -15.45 -10.89
C GLY A 218 -15.60 -14.46 -10.81
N GLN A 219 -15.10 -14.21 -9.59
CA GLN A 219 -13.98 -13.34 -9.26
C GLN A 219 -13.14 -13.99 -8.14
N ASP A 220 -11.94 -14.46 -8.47
CA ASP A 220 -11.04 -15.13 -7.51
C ASP A 220 -10.10 -14.12 -6.83
N PHE A 221 -10.70 -13.27 -5.98
CA PHE A 221 -10.01 -12.40 -5.00
C PHE A 221 -10.95 -12.11 -3.82
N ILE A 222 -10.41 -11.90 -2.62
CA ILE A 222 -11.18 -11.41 -1.45
C ILE A 222 -11.30 -9.90 -1.58
N GLU A 223 -12.52 -9.35 -1.65
CA GLU A 223 -12.71 -7.92 -1.86
C GLU A 223 -12.80 -7.14 -0.55
N LEU A 224 -11.87 -6.22 -0.32
CA LEU A 224 -11.82 -5.39 0.87
C LEU A 224 -12.04 -3.92 0.50
N SER A 225 -13.06 -3.35 1.11
CA SER A 225 -13.36 -1.92 1.15
C SER A 225 -12.39 -1.20 2.11
N SER A 226 -12.39 0.13 2.09
CA SER A 226 -11.53 0.97 2.93
C SER A 226 -11.72 0.69 4.42
N GLY A 227 -10.69 0.91 5.24
CA GLY A 227 -10.82 0.79 6.69
C GLY A 227 -9.51 0.95 7.46
N THR A 228 -9.60 0.84 8.78
CA THR A 228 -8.45 0.98 9.69
C THR A 228 -8.29 -0.26 10.56
N ILE A 229 -7.11 -0.86 10.56
CA ILE A 229 -6.71 -1.89 11.51
C ILE A 229 -6.13 -1.20 12.75
N SER A 230 -6.84 -1.34 13.88
CA SER A 230 -6.44 -0.80 15.19
C SER A 230 -6.13 -1.87 16.24
N GLU A 231 -5.94 -3.11 15.82
CA GLU A 231 -5.52 -4.24 16.66
C GLU A 231 -4.32 -4.94 16.00
N THR A 232 -3.38 -5.48 16.80
CA THR A 232 -2.23 -6.23 16.28
C THR A 232 -2.68 -7.59 15.74
N VAL A 233 -2.45 -7.84 14.45
CA VAL A 233 -3.02 -8.98 13.71
C VAL A 233 -2.02 -9.60 12.75
N THR A 234 -2.28 -10.83 12.31
CA THR A 234 -1.54 -11.48 11.22
C THR A 234 -2.46 -11.68 10.02
N ILE A 235 -2.11 -11.10 8.88
CA ILE A 235 -2.77 -11.38 7.60
C ILE A 235 -2.23 -12.72 7.09
N LEU A 236 -3.13 -13.66 6.85
CA LEU A 236 -2.80 -15.00 6.37
C LEU A 236 -2.66 -15.01 4.84
N SER A 237 -1.77 -15.85 4.31
CA SER A 237 -1.69 -16.08 2.86
C SER A 237 -2.82 -17.00 2.41
N GLN A 238 -3.51 -16.67 1.32
CA GLN A 238 -4.70 -17.38 0.82
C GLN A 238 -4.44 -18.03 -0.56
N ASP A 239 -5.37 -18.85 -1.05
CA ASP A 239 -5.30 -19.46 -2.39
C ASP A 239 -5.64 -18.47 -3.54
N ILE A 240 -6.07 -17.26 -3.18
CA ILE A 240 -6.38 -16.12 -4.05
C ILE A 240 -5.83 -14.81 -3.44
N PRO A 241 -5.61 -13.73 -4.21
CA PRO A 241 -5.19 -12.45 -3.66
C PRO A 241 -6.29 -11.77 -2.82
N TYR A 242 -5.87 -10.88 -1.92
CA TYR A 242 -6.74 -9.83 -1.38
C TYR A 242 -6.81 -8.67 -2.37
N ARG A 243 -7.97 -8.07 -2.57
CA ARG A 243 -8.14 -6.85 -3.35
C ARG A 243 -8.47 -5.69 -2.43
N LEU A 244 -7.62 -4.67 -2.39
CA LEU A 244 -7.82 -3.49 -1.54
C LEU A 244 -8.41 -2.34 -2.34
N ASN A 245 -9.36 -1.63 -1.74
CA ASN A 245 -10.04 -0.47 -2.32
C ASN A 245 -9.90 0.75 -1.40
N GLY A 246 -9.74 1.94 -1.96
CA GLY A 246 -9.69 3.20 -1.21
C GLY A 246 -8.61 3.24 -0.11
N TYR A 247 -8.92 3.93 0.98
CA TYR A 247 -8.00 4.18 2.10
C TYR A 247 -7.87 2.97 3.04
N ASN A 248 -6.66 2.47 3.24
CA ASN A 248 -6.39 1.34 4.12
C ASN A 248 -5.32 1.74 5.14
N ALA A 249 -5.65 1.78 6.43
CA ALA A 249 -4.74 2.29 7.46
C ALA A 249 -4.39 1.27 8.56
N ILE A 250 -3.21 1.42 9.14
CA ILE A 250 -2.76 0.71 10.34
C ILE A 250 -2.40 1.75 11.40
N THR A 251 -3.18 1.83 12.47
CA THR A 251 -3.07 2.89 13.49
C THR A 251 -3.05 2.27 14.90
N ASN A 252 -2.06 2.62 15.73
CA ASN A 252 -1.85 2.04 17.08
C ASN A 252 -1.78 0.49 17.13
N ALA A 253 -1.36 -0.13 16.03
CA ALA A 253 -1.40 -1.57 15.81
C ALA A 253 -0.15 -2.05 15.06
N THR A 254 0.08 -3.37 15.03
CA THR A 254 1.10 -3.95 14.14
C THR A 254 0.50 -5.08 13.32
N VAL A 255 0.58 -4.94 12.00
CA VAL A 255 0.16 -5.97 11.04
C VAL A 255 1.39 -6.79 10.64
N THR A 256 1.32 -8.10 10.83
CA THR A 256 2.29 -9.04 10.25
C THR A 256 1.67 -9.69 9.02
N ILE A 257 2.36 -9.69 7.88
CA ILE A 257 1.90 -10.35 6.66
C ILE A 257 2.61 -11.69 6.52
N GLN A 258 1.84 -12.78 6.36
CA GLN A 258 2.40 -14.10 6.09
C GLN A 258 3.12 -14.12 4.72
N PRO A 259 4.31 -14.76 4.61
CA PRO A 259 4.98 -14.95 3.33
C PRO A 259 4.06 -15.53 2.24
N GLY A 260 4.23 -15.07 1.01
CA GLY A 260 3.45 -15.47 -0.16
C GLY A 260 2.08 -14.80 -0.31
N THR A 261 1.70 -13.89 0.60
CA THR A 261 0.45 -13.12 0.48
C THR A 261 0.52 -12.16 -0.71
N GLN A 262 -0.58 -12.03 -1.44
CA GLN A 262 -0.71 -11.17 -2.62
C GLN A 262 -1.86 -10.16 -2.42
N PHE A 263 -1.59 -8.90 -2.76
CA PHE A 263 -2.52 -7.79 -2.71
C PHE A 263 -2.68 -7.18 -4.11
N GLU A 264 -3.91 -7.12 -4.60
CA GLU A 264 -4.31 -6.37 -5.78
C GLU A 264 -4.90 -5.03 -5.36
N MET A 265 -4.14 -3.97 -5.53
CA MET A 265 -4.56 -2.61 -5.22
C MET A 265 -5.47 -2.10 -6.35
N ASN A 266 -6.70 -1.69 -6.01
CA ASN A 266 -7.63 -1.13 -6.99
C ASN A 266 -7.32 0.35 -7.31
N SER A 267 -8.04 0.94 -8.26
CA SER A 267 -7.84 2.35 -8.66
C SER A 267 -8.00 3.29 -7.46
N GLY A 268 -6.96 4.09 -7.18
CA GLY A 268 -6.96 5.02 -6.03
C GLY A 268 -6.96 4.33 -4.66
N ALA A 269 -6.49 3.08 -4.56
CA ALA A 269 -6.24 2.43 -3.28
C ALA A 269 -4.83 2.75 -2.75
N ASP A 270 -4.72 2.92 -1.44
CA ASP A 270 -3.45 3.12 -0.72
C ASP A 270 -3.30 2.11 0.44
N LEU A 271 -2.10 2.09 1.05
CA LEU A 271 -1.86 1.48 2.36
C LEU A 271 -1.00 2.41 3.22
N THR A 272 -1.61 2.99 4.25
CA THR A 272 -1.01 3.99 5.12
C THR A 272 -0.67 3.38 6.50
N ILE A 273 0.62 3.37 6.86
CA ILE A 273 1.09 3.03 8.20
C ILE A 273 1.15 4.35 8.97
N ASP A 274 0.13 4.56 9.79
CA ASP A 274 -0.29 5.80 10.45
C ASP A 274 0.24 5.85 11.90
N THR A 275 -0.19 6.84 12.71
CA THR A 275 0.22 7.05 14.11
C THR A 275 0.26 5.75 14.92
N GLY A 276 1.44 5.40 15.44
CA GLY A 276 1.64 4.20 16.27
C GLY A 276 1.44 2.87 15.52
N GLY A 277 1.29 2.91 14.19
CA GLY A 277 1.17 1.76 13.32
C GLY A 277 2.49 1.02 13.10
N GLY A 278 2.41 -0.18 12.53
CA GLY A 278 3.56 -0.98 12.13
C GLY A 278 3.16 -2.03 11.09
N LEU A 279 4.02 -2.27 10.11
CA LEU A 279 3.85 -3.26 9.07
C LEU A 279 5.10 -4.15 8.99
N ILE A 280 4.94 -5.43 9.28
CA ILE A 280 5.99 -6.45 9.17
C ILE A 280 5.64 -7.37 7.99
N ALA A 281 6.22 -7.09 6.83
CA ALA A 281 6.10 -7.89 5.62
C ALA A 281 7.43 -8.60 5.32
N ASP A 282 7.66 -9.76 5.94
CA ASP A 282 8.81 -10.62 5.65
C ASP A 282 8.42 -11.76 4.71
N GLY A 283 8.70 -11.58 3.42
CA GLY A 283 8.50 -12.56 2.37
C GLY A 283 9.66 -13.56 2.21
N SER A 284 10.59 -13.69 3.14
CA SER A 284 11.83 -14.49 2.94
C SER A 284 11.62 -15.94 2.50
N SER A 285 10.50 -16.58 2.87
CA SER A 285 10.17 -17.96 2.44
C SER A 285 9.28 -18.03 1.18
N SER A 286 8.57 -16.95 0.85
CA SER A 286 7.80 -16.76 -0.38
C SER A 286 7.47 -15.28 -0.50
N ALA A 287 7.78 -14.66 -1.65
CA ALA A 287 7.70 -13.21 -1.80
C ALA A 287 6.28 -12.69 -1.56
N ILE A 288 6.17 -11.56 -0.84
CA ILE A 288 4.90 -10.83 -0.67
C ILE A 288 4.78 -9.87 -1.86
N ILE A 289 3.57 -9.72 -2.41
CA ILE A 289 3.34 -8.91 -3.63
C ILE A 289 2.24 -7.89 -3.38
N PHE A 290 2.54 -6.62 -3.67
CA PHE A 290 1.56 -5.54 -3.85
C PHE A 290 1.59 -5.13 -5.33
N THR A 291 0.49 -5.31 -6.04
CA THR A 291 0.38 -5.06 -7.49
C THR A 291 -0.93 -4.37 -7.83
N GLY A 292 -1.02 -3.64 -8.94
CA GLY A 292 -2.28 -3.05 -9.39
C GLY A 292 -3.24 -4.12 -9.94
N SER A 293 -4.54 -4.03 -9.61
CA SER A 293 -5.57 -4.92 -10.18
C SER A 293 -5.66 -4.79 -11.72
N THR A 294 -5.20 -3.65 -12.26
CA THR A 294 -4.76 -3.51 -13.65
C THR A 294 -3.26 -3.22 -13.69
N LYS A 295 -2.53 -3.91 -14.58
CA LYS A 295 -1.07 -3.76 -14.78
C LYS A 295 -0.73 -2.52 -15.60
N GLN A 296 -1.00 -1.36 -15.03
CA GLN A 296 -0.72 -0.03 -15.59
C GLN A 296 0.03 0.78 -14.54
N ALA A 297 1.10 1.49 -14.94
CA ALA A 297 1.80 2.38 -14.01
C ALA A 297 0.83 3.43 -13.42
N GLY A 298 0.93 3.69 -12.12
CA GLY A 298 0.07 4.66 -11.43
C GLY A 298 -1.40 4.25 -11.38
N PHE A 299 -1.70 2.95 -11.44
CA PHE A 299 -3.07 2.47 -11.32
C PHE A 299 -3.61 2.67 -9.90
N TRP A 300 -2.77 2.48 -8.88
CA TRP A 300 -3.07 2.71 -7.47
C TRP A 300 -2.11 3.74 -6.88
N ASP A 301 -2.41 4.23 -5.67
CA ASP A 301 -1.80 5.44 -5.14
C ASP A 301 -0.42 5.17 -4.54
N TYR A 302 -0.33 4.62 -3.32
CA TYR A 302 0.96 4.39 -2.65
C TYR A 302 0.89 3.48 -1.41
N ILE A 303 2.06 3.04 -0.95
CA ILE A 303 2.29 2.65 0.45
C ILE A 303 2.98 3.82 1.16
N GLU A 304 2.52 4.23 2.33
CA GLU A 304 3.13 5.33 3.10
C GLU A 304 3.50 4.89 4.51
N PHE A 305 4.73 5.16 4.94
CA PHE A 305 5.15 5.02 6.33
C PHE A 305 5.28 6.40 6.96
N GLN A 306 4.27 6.82 7.73
CA GLN A 306 4.23 8.15 8.34
C GLN A 306 5.21 8.30 9.51
N SER A 307 5.64 9.54 9.76
CA SER A 307 6.75 9.87 10.68
C SER A 307 6.61 9.35 12.13
N ASP A 308 5.38 9.08 12.57
CA ASP A 308 5.02 8.61 13.91
C ASP A 308 4.55 7.14 13.95
N ALA A 309 4.72 6.41 12.83
CA ALA A 309 4.69 4.95 12.80
C ALA A 309 5.90 4.36 13.57
N VAL A 310 5.71 3.17 14.14
CA VAL A 310 6.71 2.50 14.98
C VAL A 310 7.81 1.90 14.12
N ASN A 311 8.94 2.63 13.95
CA ASN A 311 10.12 2.24 13.17
C ASN A 311 10.51 0.75 13.32
N ALA A 312 10.59 0.25 14.56
CA ALA A 312 11.00 -1.13 14.86
C ALA A 312 10.03 -2.20 14.34
N ASN A 313 8.79 -1.81 14.03
CA ASN A 313 7.73 -2.65 13.51
C ASN A 313 7.44 -2.35 12.02
N CYS A 314 8.30 -1.58 11.34
CA CYS A 314 8.18 -1.25 9.92
C CYS A 314 9.28 -1.97 9.12
N VAL A 315 8.92 -3.09 8.50
CA VAL A 315 9.84 -3.98 7.78
C VAL A 315 9.21 -4.42 6.45
N LEU A 316 9.92 -4.18 5.35
CA LEU A 316 9.69 -4.83 4.06
C LEU A 316 10.91 -5.71 3.75
N LYS A 317 10.72 -7.03 3.64
CA LYS A 317 11.78 -7.96 3.24
C LYS A 317 11.27 -8.92 2.16
N ASN A 318 12.00 -9.06 1.05
CA ASN A 318 11.57 -9.86 -0.11
C ASN A 318 10.13 -9.55 -0.56
N VAL A 319 9.82 -8.26 -0.67
CA VAL A 319 8.52 -7.73 -1.13
C VAL A 319 8.66 -7.21 -2.55
N THR A 320 7.69 -7.50 -3.42
CA THR A 320 7.52 -6.82 -4.71
C THR A 320 6.40 -5.81 -4.60
N VAL A 321 6.67 -4.55 -4.95
CA VAL A 321 5.67 -3.49 -5.07
C VAL A 321 5.69 -2.98 -6.51
N GLU A 322 4.55 -3.00 -7.20
CA GLU A 322 4.47 -2.64 -8.61
C GLU A 322 3.16 -1.97 -9.06
N TYR A 323 3.24 -1.19 -10.14
CA TYR A 323 2.12 -0.49 -10.80
C TYR A 323 1.43 0.62 -9.98
N GLY A 324 2.03 1.08 -8.88
CA GLY A 324 1.53 2.17 -8.04
C GLY A 324 2.08 3.54 -8.41
N GLY A 325 2.06 4.47 -7.46
CA GLY A 325 2.59 5.82 -7.61
C GLY A 325 1.67 6.78 -8.35
N GLY A 326 0.36 6.51 -8.38
CA GLY A 326 -0.66 7.26 -9.15
C GLY A 326 -1.11 8.58 -8.52
N TYR A 327 -0.92 8.76 -7.21
CA TYR A 327 -1.42 9.91 -6.44
C TYR A 327 -0.89 11.27 -6.92
N SER A 328 0.38 11.34 -7.32
CA SER A 328 1.02 12.59 -7.74
C SER A 328 2.14 12.35 -8.75
N SER A 329 2.22 13.21 -9.76
CA SER A 329 3.29 13.18 -10.78
C SER A 329 4.68 13.55 -10.25
N THR A 330 4.80 13.95 -8.99
CA THR A 330 6.08 14.13 -8.26
C THR A 330 6.10 13.30 -6.98
N GLY A 331 5.27 12.25 -6.93
CA GLY A 331 5.12 11.34 -5.81
C GLY A 331 6.06 10.14 -5.90
N ALA A 332 5.79 9.13 -5.09
CA ALA A 332 6.39 7.81 -5.23
C ALA A 332 5.34 6.71 -5.06
N MET A 333 5.72 5.49 -5.43
CA MET A 333 4.93 4.29 -5.11
C MET A 333 5.07 3.89 -3.63
N VAL A 334 6.18 4.26 -2.99
CA VAL A 334 6.34 4.17 -1.52
C VAL A 334 6.89 5.48 -0.97
N TYR A 335 6.18 6.07 0.00
CA TYR A 335 6.61 7.21 0.79
C TYR A 335 7.18 6.74 2.14
N ILE A 336 8.29 7.34 2.54
CA ILE A 336 9.03 6.97 3.75
C ILE A 336 9.35 8.25 4.52
N ASP A 337 8.54 8.52 5.55
CA ASP A 337 8.69 9.65 6.46
C ASP A 337 9.26 9.20 7.83
N ASN A 338 9.41 7.88 8.03
CA ASN A 338 9.97 7.27 9.23
C ASN A 338 11.30 6.52 8.94
N SER A 339 11.70 5.55 9.78
CA SER A 339 12.95 4.78 9.62
C SER A 339 12.69 3.27 9.54
N PRO A 340 12.14 2.76 8.43
CA PRO A 340 11.82 1.36 8.24
C PRO A 340 13.04 0.55 7.76
N THR A 341 12.99 -0.76 7.90
CA THR A 341 13.97 -1.67 7.25
C THR A 341 13.38 -2.17 5.93
N ILE A 342 14.02 -1.87 4.80
CA ILE A 342 13.58 -2.29 3.47
C ILE A 342 14.74 -3.01 2.77
N THR A 343 14.66 -4.33 2.69
CA THR A 343 15.74 -5.16 2.13
C THR A 343 15.25 -6.25 1.19
N GLU A 344 16.09 -6.65 0.22
CA GLU A 344 15.77 -7.73 -0.74
C GLU A 344 14.49 -7.44 -1.57
N CYS A 345 14.01 -6.19 -1.64
CA CYS A 345 12.72 -5.83 -2.24
C CYS A 345 12.84 -5.38 -3.70
N THR A 346 11.75 -5.47 -4.45
CA THR A 346 11.63 -5.00 -5.84
C THR A 346 10.57 -3.91 -5.97
N PHE A 347 10.93 -2.75 -6.52
CA PHE A 347 10.04 -1.60 -6.73
C PHE A 347 10.05 -1.19 -8.21
N ARG A 348 8.95 -1.44 -8.93
CA ARG A 348 8.90 -1.23 -10.38
C ARG A 348 7.58 -0.74 -10.95
N TYR A 349 7.64 -0.13 -12.14
CA TYR A 349 6.48 0.34 -12.90
C TYR A 349 5.63 1.39 -12.17
N SER A 350 6.24 2.24 -11.34
CA SER A 350 5.61 3.46 -10.81
C SER A 350 5.37 4.49 -11.91
N ASP A 351 4.25 5.22 -11.87
CA ASP A 351 4.02 6.42 -12.74
C ASP A 351 4.77 7.67 -12.24
N SER A 352 5.45 7.54 -11.10
CA SER A 352 6.27 8.58 -10.48
C SER A 352 7.63 7.98 -10.05
N HIS A 353 8.15 8.31 -8.87
CA HIS A 353 9.39 7.72 -8.34
C HIS A 353 9.14 6.29 -7.79
N GLY A 354 10.19 5.48 -7.69
CA GLY A 354 10.10 4.18 -7.00
C GLY A 354 9.86 4.36 -5.50
N LEU A 355 10.80 5.02 -4.83
CA LEU A 355 10.74 5.41 -3.41
C LEU A 355 10.87 6.94 -3.26
N LYS A 356 10.21 7.51 -2.26
CA LYS A 356 10.49 8.85 -1.74
C LYS A 356 10.87 8.78 -0.26
N ILE A 357 11.96 9.44 0.10
CA ILE A 357 12.46 9.52 1.49
C ILE A 357 12.40 10.99 1.93
N ASP A 358 11.71 11.28 3.03
CA ASP A 358 11.65 12.64 3.59
C ASP A 358 12.93 13.04 4.35
N ASP A 359 13.11 14.32 4.67
CA ASP A 359 14.42 14.84 5.13
C ASP A 359 14.89 14.21 6.46
N ASP A 360 13.98 13.93 7.39
CA ASP A 360 14.31 13.29 8.67
C ASP A 360 14.21 11.76 8.66
N ALA A 361 13.72 11.14 7.58
CA ALA A 361 13.59 9.69 7.45
C ALA A 361 14.96 9.00 7.28
N ARG A 362 15.20 7.91 8.03
CA ARG A 362 16.43 7.10 7.97
C ARG A 362 16.13 5.63 7.70
N PRO A 363 15.53 5.27 6.55
CA PRO A 363 15.38 3.88 6.16
C PRO A 363 16.72 3.16 6.07
N VAL A 364 16.71 1.84 6.29
CA VAL A 364 17.79 0.94 5.85
C VAL A 364 17.39 0.40 4.48
N LEU A 365 18.05 0.84 3.41
CA LEU A 365 17.79 0.37 2.04
C LEU A 365 18.96 -0.48 1.52
N THR A 366 18.87 -1.81 1.55
CA THR A 366 19.96 -2.71 1.11
C THR A 366 19.46 -3.90 0.31
N ASP A 367 20.20 -4.30 -0.72
CA ASP A 367 19.92 -5.42 -1.63
C ASP A 367 18.57 -5.29 -2.37
N ASN A 368 18.12 -4.05 -2.60
CA ASN A 368 16.89 -3.74 -3.31
C ASN A 368 17.12 -3.62 -4.83
N THR A 369 16.08 -3.89 -5.62
CA THR A 369 16.02 -3.65 -7.06
C THR A 369 14.95 -2.61 -7.37
N ILE A 370 15.32 -1.45 -7.90
CA ILE A 370 14.40 -0.36 -8.23
C ILE A 370 14.56 -0.01 -9.71
N THR A 371 13.56 -0.37 -10.52
CA THR A 371 13.71 -0.39 -11.98
C THR A 371 12.38 -0.14 -12.72
N GLY A 372 12.42 0.37 -13.94
CA GLY A 372 11.22 0.54 -14.79
C GLY A 372 10.23 1.60 -14.28
N ASN A 373 10.64 2.49 -13.38
CA ASN A 373 9.80 3.60 -12.89
C ASN A 373 9.89 4.81 -13.84
N LYS A 374 8.82 5.61 -13.90
CA LYS A 374 8.67 6.73 -14.85
C LYS A 374 9.47 7.98 -14.47
N LEU A 375 9.92 8.09 -13.23
CA LEU A 375 10.92 9.08 -12.78
C LEU A 375 12.18 8.34 -12.31
N SER A 376 12.78 8.78 -11.20
CA SER A 376 13.97 8.17 -10.62
C SER A 376 13.64 6.95 -9.75
N PRO A 377 14.60 6.05 -9.49
CA PRO A 377 14.45 4.98 -8.52
C PRO A 377 14.15 5.52 -7.11
N VAL A 378 14.90 6.51 -6.66
CA VAL A 378 14.75 7.12 -5.32
C VAL A 378 14.78 8.63 -5.46
N TYR A 379 13.83 9.31 -4.82
CA TYR A 379 13.82 10.74 -4.57
C TYR A 379 14.04 11.03 -3.08
N GLY A 380 14.84 12.04 -2.74
CA GLY A 380 15.01 12.47 -1.35
C GLY A 380 15.82 13.75 -1.19
N TYR A 381 16.23 14.02 0.04
CA TYR A 381 17.02 15.20 0.41
C TYR A 381 18.50 14.84 0.64
N PHE A 382 19.37 15.83 0.70
CA PHE A 382 20.82 15.58 0.85
C PHE A 382 21.17 14.83 2.14
N LYS A 383 20.33 14.98 3.18
CA LYS A 383 20.43 14.25 4.45
C LYS A 383 20.07 12.77 4.31
N SER A 384 19.11 12.41 3.45
CA SER A 384 18.66 11.04 3.22
C SER A 384 19.63 10.21 2.37
N ILE A 385 20.67 10.82 1.78
CA ILE A 385 21.69 10.12 0.99
C ILE A 385 22.42 9.03 1.81
N ALA A 386 22.46 9.18 3.14
CA ALA A 386 23.05 8.23 4.07
C ALA A 386 22.30 6.89 4.16
N SER A 387 21.04 6.85 3.74
CA SER A 387 20.19 5.64 3.75
C SER A 387 20.32 4.77 2.49
N ILE A 388 21.02 5.26 1.45
CA ILE A 388 21.12 4.58 0.16
C ILE A 388 22.22 3.51 0.21
N GLY A 389 21.85 2.29 0.61
CA GLY A 389 22.73 1.14 0.62
C GLY A 389 22.86 0.46 -0.76
N ALA A 390 23.51 -0.71 -0.77
CA ALA A 390 23.76 -1.47 -1.98
C ALA A 390 22.46 -1.94 -2.64
N GLY A 391 22.44 -2.07 -3.96
CA GLY A 391 21.26 -2.47 -4.73
C GLY A 391 21.45 -2.22 -6.22
N ASP A 392 20.45 -2.58 -7.02
CA ASP A 392 20.34 -2.15 -8.41
C ASP A 392 19.27 -1.08 -8.54
N TYR A 393 19.66 0.07 -9.09
CA TYR A 393 18.85 1.27 -9.23
C TYR A 393 18.68 1.67 -10.72
N SER A 394 19.00 0.76 -11.65
CA SER A 394 19.05 1.01 -13.09
C SER A 394 17.78 0.59 -13.86
N GLY A 395 17.60 1.10 -15.08
CA GLY A 395 16.46 0.80 -15.95
C GLY A 395 15.20 1.64 -15.68
N ASN A 396 15.33 2.75 -14.96
CA ASN A 396 14.31 3.76 -14.75
C ASN A 396 14.38 4.84 -15.86
N ALA A 397 13.33 5.64 -16.03
CA ALA A 397 13.37 6.75 -16.99
C ALA A 397 14.39 7.83 -16.61
N GLN A 398 14.71 7.94 -15.32
CA GLN A 398 15.76 8.78 -14.76
C GLN A 398 16.74 7.90 -13.96
N ASP A 399 17.74 7.34 -14.63
CA ASP A 399 18.75 6.46 -14.01
C ASP A 399 19.79 7.24 -13.18
N TYR A 400 19.36 7.74 -12.03
CA TYR A 400 20.17 8.35 -10.97
C TYR A 400 19.38 8.38 -9.65
N ILE A 401 20.08 8.43 -8.51
CA ILE A 401 19.46 8.75 -7.22
C ILE A 401 19.19 10.27 -7.20
N ASP A 402 17.94 10.70 -7.01
CA ASP A 402 17.51 12.09 -7.19
C ASP A 402 17.47 12.83 -5.85
N ILE A 403 18.39 13.76 -5.65
CA ILE A 403 18.63 14.43 -4.36
C ILE A 403 18.36 15.94 -4.50
N GLN A 404 17.35 16.47 -3.80
CA GLN A 404 16.90 17.84 -4.00
C GLN A 404 17.91 18.90 -3.50
N GLY A 405 18.51 18.67 -2.34
CA GLY A 405 19.31 19.64 -1.59
C GLY A 405 19.15 19.41 -0.08
N GLY A 406 19.83 20.20 0.75
CA GLY A 406 19.70 20.14 2.22
C GLY A 406 21.04 20.09 2.95
N THR A 407 21.00 19.75 4.25
CA THR A 407 22.20 19.67 5.10
C THR A 407 22.41 18.25 5.62
N LEU A 408 23.54 17.65 5.25
CA LEU A 408 24.06 16.43 5.86
C LEU A 408 24.74 16.78 7.19
N SER A 409 24.09 16.42 8.30
CA SER A 409 24.55 16.65 9.67
C SER A 409 25.15 15.40 10.36
N GLU A 410 25.22 14.27 9.65
CA GLU A 410 25.71 12.98 10.14
C GLU A 410 26.72 12.40 9.15
N SER A 411 27.85 11.89 9.65
CA SER A 411 28.90 11.32 8.79
C SER A 411 28.41 10.05 8.10
N THR A 412 28.62 9.94 6.79
CA THR A 412 28.20 8.77 6.00
C THR A 412 29.20 8.43 4.90
N THR A 413 28.99 7.28 4.23
CA THR A 413 29.77 6.82 3.08
C THR A 413 28.86 6.58 1.89
N LEU A 414 29.05 7.32 0.80
CA LEU A 414 28.39 7.03 -0.48
C LEU A 414 29.02 5.77 -1.09
N LEU A 415 28.15 4.83 -1.47
CA LEU A 415 28.57 3.59 -2.10
C LEU A 415 28.82 3.80 -3.60
N LYS A 416 29.53 2.86 -4.23
CA LYS A 416 29.59 2.77 -5.68
C LYS A 416 28.33 2.06 -6.20
N LEU A 417 27.40 2.82 -6.79
CA LEU A 417 26.15 2.30 -7.36
C LEU A 417 26.26 2.07 -8.89
N THR A 418 25.25 1.41 -9.47
CA THR A 418 25.10 1.24 -10.93
C THR A 418 24.67 2.53 -11.64
N VAL A 419 24.10 3.49 -10.90
CA VAL A 419 23.66 4.82 -11.37
C VAL A 419 24.34 5.93 -10.57
N PRO A 420 24.42 7.18 -11.09
CA PRO A 420 24.95 8.31 -10.33
C PRO A 420 24.06 8.73 -9.16
N TYR A 421 24.63 9.45 -8.20
CA TYR A 421 23.85 10.34 -7.33
C TYR A 421 23.73 11.70 -8.02
N ARG A 422 22.52 12.27 -8.14
CA ARG A 422 22.29 13.59 -8.72
C ARG A 422 21.86 14.59 -7.66
N LEU A 423 22.66 15.63 -7.48
CA LEU A 423 22.41 16.76 -6.60
C LEU A 423 21.72 17.90 -7.38
N ASN A 424 20.59 18.41 -6.91
CA ASN A 424 19.74 19.33 -7.67
C ASN A 424 19.71 20.78 -7.19
N GLY A 425 20.26 21.08 -6.02
CA GLY A 425 20.23 22.42 -5.41
C GLY A 425 21.42 22.65 -4.50
N TYR A 426 21.18 23.34 -3.39
CA TYR A 426 22.19 23.67 -2.38
C TYR A 426 22.42 22.51 -1.41
N ASN A 427 23.65 22.03 -1.30
CA ASN A 427 24.01 20.84 -0.51
C ASN A 427 25.12 21.16 0.49
N VAL A 428 24.85 21.00 1.79
CA VAL A 428 25.81 21.34 2.85
C VAL A 428 26.25 20.10 3.62
N VAL A 429 27.56 19.90 3.78
CA VAL A 429 28.11 18.96 4.78
C VAL A 429 28.58 19.75 6.00
N LYS A 430 27.98 19.49 7.17
CA LYS A 430 28.17 20.28 8.40
C LYS A 430 28.23 19.42 9.65
N ASN A 431 29.27 19.60 10.47
CA ASN A 431 29.59 18.75 11.62
C ASN A 431 29.63 17.23 11.29
N ALA A 432 29.90 16.91 10.03
CA ALA A 432 29.81 15.58 9.44
C ALA A 432 30.94 15.36 8.43
N VAL A 433 31.24 14.11 8.10
CA VAL A 433 32.18 13.77 7.02
C VAL A 433 31.46 12.95 5.96
N LEU A 434 31.44 13.47 4.73
CA LEU A 434 30.97 12.75 3.55
C LEU A 434 32.12 11.95 2.95
N THR A 435 32.15 10.64 3.19
CA THR A 435 33.11 9.74 2.53
C THR A 435 32.51 9.22 1.23
N ILE A 436 33.31 9.08 0.17
CA ILE A 436 32.84 8.63 -1.14
C ILE A 436 33.69 7.45 -1.60
N GLN A 437 33.07 6.34 -1.94
CA GLN A 437 33.78 5.15 -2.42
C GLN A 437 34.43 5.38 -3.81
N PRO A 438 35.57 4.73 -4.10
CA PRO A 438 36.18 4.76 -5.43
C PRO A 438 35.20 4.40 -6.54
N GLY A 439 35.21 5.17 -7.63
CA GLY A 439 34.36 4.93 -8.80
C GLY A 439 32.91 5.41 -8.67
N THR A 440 32.51 6.01 -7.55
CA THR A 440 31.19 6.69 -7.43
C THR A 440 31.13 7.91 -8.34
N VAL A 441 29.97 8.14 -8.95
CA VAL A 441 29.66 9.31 -9.79
C VAL A 441 28.65 10.19 -9.08
N ILE A 442 28.99 11.47 -8.96
CA ILE A 442 28.14 12.54 -8.45
C ILE A 442 27.88 13.49 -9.62
N GLU A 443 26.61 13.61 -10.01
CA GLU A 443 26.12 14.57 -10.99
C GLU A 443 25.51 15.78 -10.29
N PHE A 444 25.75 16.96 -10.84
CA PHE A 444 25.15 18.21 -10.40
C PHE A 444 24.17 18.69 -11.47
N ASN A 445 22.95 19.03 -11.07
CA ASN A 445 21.98 19.69 -11.94
C ASN A 445 22.37 21.16 -12.18
N SER A 446 21.62 21.86 -13.03
CA SER A 446 21.87 23.25 -13.39
C SER A 446 21.89 24.15 -12.14
N GLY A 447 23.03 24.78 -11.85
CA GLY A 447 23.22 25.66 -10.69
C GLY A 447 23.23 24.96 -9.32
N ALA A 448 23.43 23.64 -9.27
CA ALA A 448 23.64 22.93 -8.00
C ALA A 448 25.09 23.07 -7.50
N ASP A 449 25.30 22.89 -6.20
CA ASP A 449 26.57 23.11 -5.51
C ASP A 449 26.88 22.03 -4.45
N LEU A 450 28.06 22.11 -3.83
CA LEU A 450 28.40 21.35 -2.64
C LEU A 450 29.30 22.17 -1.69
N ASP A 451 28.72 22.56 -0.56
CA ASP A 451 29.34 23.36 0.49
C ASP A 451 29.83 22.49 1.65
N ILE A 452 31.11 22.62 1.98
CA ILE A 452 31.72 21.99 3.15
C ILE A 452 32.05 23.09 4.16
N ASN A 453 31.29 23.16 5.26
CA ASN A 453 31.40 24.23 6.28
C ASN A 453 31.14 23.70 7.70
N THR A 454 31.38 24.54 8.70
CA THR A 454 31.14 24.31 10.14
C THR A 454 31.52 22.90 10.60
N ASN A 455 32.82 22.62 10.69
CA ASN A 455 33.41 21.31 10.99
C ASN A 455 33.05 20.17 10.02
N GLY A 456 32.45 20.48 8.86
CA GLY A 456 32.21 19.54 7.77
C GLY A 456 33.49 19.04 7.11
N GLY A 457 33.45 17.85 6.51
CA GLY A 457 34.54 17.28 5.73
C GLY A 457 34.05 16.44 4.55
N ILE A 458 34.92 16.22 3.57
CA ILE A 458 34.68 15.37 2.40
C ILE A 458 35.92 14.53 2.08
N ILE A 459 35.76 13.21 2.00
CA ILE A 459 36.84 12.27 1.69
C ILE A 459 36.50 11.54 0.40
N ALA A 460 37.02 12.06 -0.71
CA ALA A 460 36.95 11.49 -2.04
C ALA A 460 38.32 10.94 -2.44
N GLN A 461 38.55 9.65 -2.18
CA GLN A 461 39.81 8.96 -2.51
C GLN A 461 39.58 7.85 -3.54
N GLY A 462 39.73 8.18 -4.83
CA GLY A 462 39.66 7.21 -5.93
C GLY A 462 40.90 6.32 -6.05
N THR A 463 40.84 5.34 -6.95
CA THR A 463 41.98 4.49 -7.35
C THR A 463 42.44 4.81 -8.78
N ASP A 464 43.47 4.11 -9.26
CA ASP A 464 43.92 4.23 -10.67
C ASP A 464 42.94 3.62 -11.69
N THR A 465 42.04 2.75 -11.24
CA THR A 465 40.99 2.11 -12.06
C THR A 465 39.61 2.72 -11.83
N ASP A 466 39.38 3.26 -10.64
CA ASP A 466 38.08 3.71 -10.15
C ASP A 466 38.21 5.12 -9.54
N SER A 467 38.45 6.10 -10.42
CA SER A 467 38.43 7.52 -10.05
C SER A 467 37.02 7.95 -9.65
N ILE A 468 36.90 8.78 -8.62
CA ILE A 468 35.62 9.39 -8.21
C ILE A 468 35.31 10.54 -9.16
N LYS A 469 34.05 10.69 -9.57
CA LYS A 469 33.66 11.68 -10.56
C LYS A 469 32.65 12.68 -10.03
N PHE A 470 32.95 13.98 -10.18
CA PHE A 470 32.07 15.11 -9.95
C PHE A 470 31.84 15.80 -11.30
N THR A 471 30.59 15.91 -11.76
CA THR A 471 30.27 16.39 -13.13
C THR A 471 28.92 17.08 -13.23
N GLY A 472 28.75 17.95 -14.22
CA GLY A 472 27.40 18.40 -14.61
C GLY A 472 26.58 17.27 -15.22
N ALA A 473 25.27 17.25 -14.95
CA ALA A 473 24.32 16.36 -15.61
C ALA A 473 24.18 16.67 -17.12
N ALA A 474 24.51 17.91 -17.54
CA ALA A 474 24.86 18.23 -18.91
C ALA A 474 26.36 18.56 -19.03
N LYS A 475 26.98 18.18 -20.15
CA LYS A 475 28.39 18.43 -20.47
C LYS A 475 28.60 19.83 -21.04
N GLN A 476 28.23 20.83 -20.25
CA GLN A 476 28.35 22.26 -20.56
C GLN A 476 29.25 22.89 -19.50
N LYS A 477 30.21 23.74 -19.88
CA LYS A 477 31.01 24.49 -18.89
C LYS A 477 30.09 25.34 -18.01
N GLY A 478 30.34 25.37 -16.70
CA GLY A 478 29.53 26.16 -15.77
C GLY A 478 28.06 25.70 -15.70
N TYR A 479 27.79 24.42 -15.96
CA TYR A 479 26.44 23.87 -15.80
C TYR A 479 26.03 23.88 -14.33
N TRP A 480 26.97 23.55 -13.45
CA TRP A 480 26.82 23.58 -12.00
C TRP A 480 27.77 24.61 -11.38
N ASP A 481 27.47 25.01 -10.15
CA ASP A 481 28.02 26.22 -9.56
C ASP A 481 29.45 26.01 -9.06
N TYR A 482 29.65 25.33 -7.92
CA TYR A 482 30.98 25.09 -7.33
C TYR A 482 30.98 24.01 -6.23
N ILE A 483 32.17 23.52 -5.88
CA ILE A 483 32.45 22.89 -4.58
C ILE A 483 33.19 23.93 -3.73
N GLU A 484 32.61 24.37 -2.61
CA GLU A 484 33.27 25.29 -1.67
C GLU A 484 33.70 24.58 -0.39
N ILE A 485 34.90 24.90 0.07
CA ILE A 485 35.42 24.46 1.36
C ILE A 485 35.72 25.71 2.18
N GLN A 486 34.86 25.97 3.18
CA GLN A 486 34.87 27.18 4.00
C GLN A 486 36.00 27.16 5.05
N ASP A 487 36.25 28.32 5.66
CA ASP A 487 37.34 28.53 6.63
C ASP A 487 37.08 27.84 7.97
N ASP A 488 35.80 27.58 8.28
CA ASP A 488 35.34 26.82 9.43
C ASP A 488 35.17 25.31 9.17
N ALA A 489 35.54 24.81 7.98
CA ALA A 489 35.50 23.38 7.65
C ALA A 489 36.59 22.58 8.40
N ALA A 490 36.36 21.28 8.59
CA ALA A 490 37.37 20.35 9.09
C ALA A 490 38.37 20.00 7.95
N THR A 491 39.25 20.95 7.61
CA THR A 491 40.14 20.89 6.42
C THR A 491 41.01 19.63 6.35
N VAL A 492 41.41 19.04 7.49
CA VAL A 492 42.12 17.76 7.56
C VAL A 492 41.32 16.57 6.99
N ASN A 493 39.99 16.67 7.02
CA ASN A 493 39.04 15.72 6.45
C ASN A 493 38.51 16.19 5.08
N CYS A 494 39.19 17.12 4.40
CA CYS A 494 38.84 17.61 3.06
C CYS A 494 39.89 17.13 2.05
N ILE A 495 39.64 15.97 1.43
CA ILE A 495 40.58 15.25 0.58
C ILE A 495 39.90 14.87 -0.73
N PHE A 496 40.49 15.30 -1.85
CA PHE A 496 40.20 14.83 -3.20
C PHE A 496 41.49 14.22 -3.76
N ASN A 497 41.52 12.92 -3.94
CA ASN A 497 42.65 12.20 -4.54
C ASN A 497 42.14 11.28 -5.65
N LYS A 498 42.78 11.32 -6.83
CA LYS A 498 42.36 10.55 -8.02
C LYS A 498 40.88 10.78 -8.36
N CYS A 499 40.47 12.04 -8.37
CA CYS A 499 39.14 12.49 -8.75
C CYS A 499 39.14 13.05 -10.19
N VAL A 500 37.97 13.04 -10.84
CA VAL A 500 37.69 13.80 -12.07
C VAL A 500 36.60 14.81 -11.74
N ILE A 501 36.90 16.09 -11.88
CA ILE A 501 36.00 17.20 -11.51
C ILE A 501 35.82 18.05 -12.77
N GLU A 502 34.60 18.09 -13.32
CA GLU A 502 34.35 18.68 -14.64
C GLU A 502 32.99 19.41 -14.80
N TYR A 503 32.95 20.33 -15.78
CA TYR A 503 31.75 21.07 -16.21
C TYR A 503 31.10 22.04 -15.20
N GLY A 504 31.77 22.36 -14.09
CA GLY A 504 31.28 23.34 -13.10
C GLY A 504 31.85 24.75 -13.29
N GLY A 505 31.80 25.56 -12.23
CA GLY A 505 32.31 26.93 -12.20
C GLY A 505 31.33 27.97 -12.74
N GLY A 506 30.02 27.68 -12.71
CA GLY A 506 28.96 28.57 -13.22
C GLY A 506 28.68 29.81 -12.34
N TYR A 507 29.05 29.75 -11.06
CA TYR A 507 28.72 30.83 -10.12
C TYR A 507 29.62 32.05 -10.29
N SER A 508 29.02 33.13 -10.78
CA SER A 508 29.72 34.37 -11.18
C SER A 508 30.55 35.06 -10.08
N SER A 509 30.25 34.84 -8.80
CA SER A 509 30.97 35.45 -7.67
C SER A 509 32.09 34.60 -7.06
N SER A 510 31.99 33.26 -7.06
CA SER A 510 33.06 32.38 -6.54
C SER A 510 34.09 32.03 -7.62
N GLY A 511 33.70 32.08 -8.91
CA GLY A 511 34.64 32.18 -10.03
C GLY A 511 35.56 30.97 -10.24
N ALA A 512 35.25 29.81 -9.67
CA ALA A 512 35.97 28.57 -9.90
C ALA A 512 35.05 27.36 -9.73
N MET A 513 35.47 26.22 -10.29
CA MET A 513 34.80 24.94 -10.05
C MET A 513 35.02 24.44 -8.61
N ILE A 514 36.18 24.78 -8.02
CA ILE A 514 36.54 24.47 -6.63
C ILE A 514 37.02 25.77 -5.97
N TYR A 515 36.38 26.16 -4.87
CA TYR A 515 36.69 27.37 -4.12
C TYR A 515 37.17 27.03 -2.70
N LEU A 516 38.42 27.36 -2.40
CA LEU A 516 39.06 27.12 -1.10
C LEU A 516 39.12 28.43 -0.30
N ASN A 517 38.09 28.65 0.50
CA ASN A 517 37.89 29.89 1.25
C ASN A 517 38.69 29.84 2.55
N SER A 518 39.96 30.26 2.50
CA SER A 518 40.92 30.17 3.62
C SER A 518 41.13 28.74 4.16
N SER A 519 40.82 27.74 3.32
CA SER A 519 40.95 26.30 3.60
C SER A 519 42.27 25.73 3.08
N ASN A 520 42.78 24.69 3.75
CA ASN A 520 44.01 23.96 3.41
C ASN A 520 43.71 22.50 3.01
N ALA A 521 42.65 22.31 2.23
CA ALA A 521 42.26 20.99 1.71
C ALA A 521 43.36 20.35 0.83
N THR A 522 43.32 19.02 0.73
CA THR A 522 44.21 18.24 -0.15
C THR A 522 43.48 17.91 -1.44
N LEU A 523 43.99 18.37 -2.58
CA LEU A 523 43.47 18.06 -3.91
C LEU A 523 44.62 17.56 -4.79
N THR A 524 44.83 16.25 -4.85
CA THR A 524 46.01 15.67 -5.50
C THR A 524 45.66 14.62 -6.55
N ASN A 525 46.59 14.39 -7.49
CA ASN A 525 46.50 13.35 -8.53
C ASN A 525 45.17 13.33 -9.31
N SER A 526 44.50 14.49 -9.41
CA SER A 526 43.12 14.62 -9.90
C SER A 526 43.07 15.39 -11.22
N ARG A 527 41.99 15.22 -11.98
CA ARG A 527 41.76 15.91 -13.26
C ARG A 527 40.70 16.98 -13.08
N ILE A 528 41.06 18.25 -13.26
CA ILE A 528 40.17 19.41 -13.11
C ILE A 528 40.03 20.11 -14.46
N GLN A 529 38.83 20.05 -15.06
CA GLN A 529 38.67 20.44 -16.46
C GLN A 529 37.31 21.02 -16.84
N HIS A 530 37.26 21.72 -17.97
CA HIS A 530 36.02 22.27 -18.53
C HIS A 530 35.27 23.22 -17.57
N SER A 531 36.00 23.95 -16.72
CA SER A 531 35.42 25.06 -15.94
C SER A 531 35.02 26.22 -16.86
N ASP A 532 33.86 26.84 -16.64
CA ASP A 532 33.52 28.11 -17.31
C ASP A 532 34.32 29.29 -16.76
N SER A 533 34.99 29.09 -15.62
CA SER A 533 35.84 30.07 -14.97
C SER A 533 37.22 29.48 -14.68
N TRP A 534 37.74 29.61 -13.47
CA TRP A 534 38.97 28.92 -13.06
C TRP A 534 38.74 27.46 -12.68
N GLY A 535 39.74 26.61 -12.81
CA GLY A 535 39.69 25.25 -12.24
C GLY A 535 39.58 25.30 -10.71
N ILE A 536 40.56 25.93 -10.07
CA ILE A 536 40.64 26.11 -8.61
C ILE A 536 40.90 27.58 -8.26
N ILE A 537 40.21 28.11 -7.25
CA ILE A 537 40.60 29.34 -6.56
C ILE A 537 40.86 29.04 -5.08
N TYR A 538 41.89 29.67 -4.51
CA TYR A 538 42.12 29.71 -3.07
C TYR A 538 42.41 31.14 -2.60
N ARG A 539 42.06 31.48 -1.35
CA ARG A 539 42.36 32.80 -0.77
C ARG A 539 43.81 32.93 -0.33
N SER A 540 44.39 34.11 -0.51
CA SER A 540 45.72 34.50 -0.01
C SER A 540 45.91 34.12 1.46
N GLY A 541 46.91 33.29 1.74
CA GLY A 541 47.23 32.76 3.08
C GLY A 541 46.88 31.28 3.28
N SER A 542 46.04 30.69 2.40
CA SER A 542 45.91 29.23 2.31
C SER A 542 47.15 28.59 1.67
N THR A 543 47.45 27.36 2.07
CA THR A 543 48.48 26.50 1.49
C THR A 543 47.91 25.11 1.18
N PRO A 544 46.98 24.98 0.21
CA PRO A 544 46.42 23.69 -0.17
C PRO A 544 47.47 22.85 -0.92
N ASP A 545 47.41 21.52 -0.75
CA ASP A 545 48.22 20.61 -1.58
C ASP A 545 47.49 20.36 -2.90
N LEU A 546 48.02 20.94 -3.99
CA LEU A 546 47.50 20.82 -5.36
C LEU A 546 48.37 19.92 -6.26
N SER A 547 49.21 19.06 -5.66
CA SER A 547 50.25 18.30 -6.37
C SER A 547 49.71 17.14 -7.23
N GLY A 548 50.38 16.87 -8.35
CA GLY A 548 50.03 15.78 -9.27
C GLY A 548 48.75 15.98 -10.09
N ASN A 549 48.05 17.11 -9.95
CA ASN A 549 46.84 17.40 -10.71
C ASN A 549 47.12 17.66 -12.20
N ILE A 550 46.15 17.30 -13.03
CA ILE A 550 46.12 17.56 -14.47
C ILE A 550 44.96 18.51 -14.77
N TYR A 551 45.24 19.60 -15.47
CA TYR A 551 44.25 20.61 -15.83
C TYR A 551 44.01 20.63 -17.34
N TYR A 552 42.78 20.92 -17.77
CA TYR A 552 42.43 20.96 -19.19
C TYR A 552 41.23 21.87 -19.46
N ASP A 553 41.34 22.78 -20.43
CA ASP A 553 40.23 23.57 -20.96
C ASP A 553 39.39 24.32 -19.88
N ASN A 554 40.06 24.89 -18.88
CA ASN A 554 39.45 25.82 -17.93
C ASN A 554 39.48 27.24 -18.52
N THR A 555 38.32 27.91 -18.61
CA THR A 555 38.17 29.12 -19.43
C THR A 555 39.01 30.31 -18.98
N LEU A 556 39.14 30.57 -17.68
CA LEU A 556 39.98 31.68 -17.17
C LEU A 556 41.39 31.25 -16.74
N GLY A 557 41.60 29.95 -16.52
CA GLY A 557 42.89 29.37 -16.14
C GLY A 557 42.74 28.24 -15.13
N ASP A 558 43.86 27.61 -14.77
CA ASP A 558 43.85 26.38 -13.99
C ASP A 558 43.74 26.63 -12.48
N VAL A 559 44.60 27.50 -11.93
CA VAL A 559 44.64 27.83 -10.50
C VAL A 559 44.87 29.33 -10.32
N LYS A 560 44.10 29.97 -9.43
CA LYS A 560 44.28 31.38 -9.03
C LYS A 560 44.28 31.55 -7.51
N GLU A 561 45.24 32.34 -7.03
CA GLU A 561 45.25 32.91 -5.69
C GLU A 561 44.47 34.25 -5.70
N ASN A 562 43.59 34.44 -4.71
CA ASN A 562 42.70 35.60 -4.56
C ASN A 562 43.10 36.49 -3.37
#